data_AF-X1RV25-F1
#
_entry.id   AF-X1RV25-F1
#
_cell.length_a   1.000
_cell.length_b   1.000
_cell.length_c   1.000
_cell.angle_alpha   90.00
_cell.angle_beta   90.00
_cell.angle_gamma   90.00
#
_symmetry.space_group_name_H-M   'P 1'
#
loop_
_entity.id
_entity.type
_entity.pdbx_description
1 polymer ?
#
loop_
_entity_poly.entity_id
_entity_poly.type
_entity_poly.pdbx_seq_one_letter_code
_entity_poly.pdbx_strand_id
1 'polypeptide(L)'
;MKRVLNLAGHPFSLNGRVTSGAGQGLELGFPTANLDIAPEQALPADGVYATWAYIDGKAFKSMTNVGKRPTFGGSQRTVEVYVLDYHSDLYGCELRIDIMARLRSEGRFDTVDKLKKQITEDIEQGRAILNSRGRN
;
A
#
# COMPACT_ATOMS: atom_id res chain seq x y z
N MET A 1 13.61 -5.97 -14.03
CA MET A 1 12.20 -6.22 -13.65
C MET A 1 11.31 -5.27 -14.43
N LYS A 2 10.34 -5.80 -15.19
CA LYS A 2 9.52 -5.07 -16.16
C LYS A 2 8.69 -3.97 -15.47
N ARG A 3 8.86 -2.75 -15.96
CA ARG A 3 8.01 -1.58 -15.68
C ARG A 3 6.54 -1.97 -15.86
N VAL A 4 5.73 -1.87 -14.81
CA VAL A 4 4.27 -1.74 -14.97
C VAL A 4 4.01 -0.27 -15.33
N LEU A 5 4.38 0.09 -16.55
CA LEU A 5 3.82 1.25 -17.23
C LEU A 5 2.78 0.65 -18.17
N ASN A 6 1.51 0.77 -17.82
CA ASN A 6 0.45 0.48 -18.77
C ASN A 6 0.70 1.35 -20.02
N LEU A 7 0.47 0.77 -21.19
CA LEU A 7 0.67 1.34 -22.53
C LEU A 7 -0.15 2.62 -22.82
N ALA A 8 -0.71 3.27 -21.80
CA ALA A 8 -1.59 4.44 -21.89
C ALA A 8 -1.10 5.66 -21.07
N GLY A 9 0.09 5.63 -20.47
CA GLY A 9 0.63 6.79 -19.74
C GLY A 9 0.01 7.06 -18.36
N HIS A 10 -0.97 6.26 -17.93
CA HIS A 10 -1.57 6.35 -16.59
C HIS A 10 -1.07 5.23 -15.68
N PRO A 11 -0.75 5.54 -14.40
CA PRO A 11 -0.41 4.52 -13.41
C PRO A 11 -1.60 3.57 -13.21
N PHE A 12 -1.30 2.33 -12.84
CA PHE A 12 -2.32 1.37 -12.44
C PHE A 12 -2.92 1.80 -11.10
N SER A 13 -4.25 1.91 -11.03
CA SER A 13 -4.93 2.43 -9.84
C SER A 13 -5.84 1.39 -9.20
N LEU A 14 -5.84 1.36 -7.87
CA LEU A 14 -6.82 0.66 -7.05
C LEU A 14 -7.80 1.68 -6.48
N ASN A 15 -9.03 1.25 -6.24
CA ASN A 15 -10.04 2.02 -5.52
C ASN A 15 -10.62 1.12 -4.46
N GLY A 16 -10.86 1.64 -3.26
CA GLY A 16 -11.49 0.85 -2.23
C GLY A 16 -11.84 1.68 -1.02
N ARG A 17 -12.81 1.17 -0.26
CA ARG A 17 -13.24 1.76 0.98
C ARG A 17 -12.31 1.36 2.11
N VAL A 18 -11.93 2.31 2.94
CA VAL A 18 -11.13 2.03 4.14
C VAL A 18 -12.00 1.31 5.16
N THR A 19 -11.51 0.16 5.60
CA THR A 19 -12.12 -0.68 6.63
C THR A 19 -11.18 -0.83 7.82
N SER A 20 -11.75 -1.31 8.94
CA SER A 20 -10.98 -1.58 10.15
C SER A 20 -10.05 -2.76 9.90
N GLY A 21 -8.76 -2.50 9.99
CA GLY A 21 -7.75 -3.54 9.95
C GLY A 21 -7.60 -4.30 11.26
N ALA A 22 -6.65 -5.23 11.29
CA ALA A 22 -6.27 -5.93 12.52
C ALA A 22 -5.48 -5.04 13.52
N GLY A 23 -5.25 -3.76 13.22
CA GLY A 23 -4.53 -2.81 14.09
C GLY A 23 -3.01 -3.04 14.20
N GLN A 24 -2.47 -4.12 13.63
CA GLN A 24 -1.07 -4.52 13.78
C GLN A 24 -0.07 -3.45 13.34
N GLY A 25 -0.37 -2.70 12.26
CA GLY A 25 0.48 -1.60 11.81
C GLY A 25 0.63 -0.50 12.87
N LEU A 26 -0.43 -0.19 13.62
CA LEU A 26 -0.41 0.83 14.66
C LEU A 26 0.55 0.45 15.80
N GLU A 27 0.55 -0.82 16.24
CA GLU A 27 1.47 -1.32 17.28
C GLU A 27 2.94 -1.26 16.83
N LEU A 28 3.18 -1.34 15.53
CA LEU A 28 4.51 -1.25 14.94
C LEU A 28 4.98 0.20 14.69
N GLY A 29 4.10 1.19 14.85
CA GLY A 29 4.36 2.61 14.55
C GLY A 29 4.07 3.02 13.10
N PHE A 30 3.39 2.16 12.34
CA PHE A 30 3.04 2.36 10.92
C PHE A 30 1.53 2.13 10.74
N PRO A 31 0.66 3.09 11.12
CA PRO A 31 -0.78 2.91 11.08
C PRO A 31 -1.27 2.68 9.65
N THR A 32 -1.66 1.44 9.33
CA THR A 32 -2.17 1.06 8.01
C THR A 32 -3.68 1.04 7.97
N ALA A 33 -4.23 1.52 6.87
CA ALA A 33 -5.63 1.37 6.50
C ALA A 33 -5.81 0.11 5.65
N ASN A 34 -6.78 -0.74 5.96
CA ASN A 34 -7.15 -1.85 5.09
C ASN A 34 -8.14 -1.35 4.04
N LEU A 35 -7.94 -1.71 2.77
CA LEU A 35 -8.87 -1.39 1.69
C LEU A 35 -9.72 -2.61 1.36
N ASP A 36 -11.04 -2.38 1.36
CA ASP A 36 -11.99 -3.29 0.75
C ASP A 36 -12.01 -3.03 -0.77
N ILE A 37 -11.33 -3.91 -1.51
CA ILE A 37 -11.21 -3.83 -2.96
C ILE A 37 -12.28 -4.71 -3.58
N ALA A 38 -13.02 -4.17 -4.54
CA ALA A 38 -14.05 -4.91 -5.25
C ALA A 38 -13.43 -6.14 -5.95
N PRO A 39 -14.06 -7.34 -5.88
CA PRO A 39 -13.51 -8.58 -6.45
C PRO A 39 -13.18 -8.50 -7.95
N GLU A 40 -13.84 -7.62 -8.68
CA GLU A 40 -13.66 -7.40 -10.12
C GLU A 40 -12.39 -6.61 -10.45
N GLN A 41 -11.80 -5.92 -9.47
CA GLN A 41 -10.56 -5.17 -9.67
C GLN A 41 -9.37 -6.13 -9.70
N ALA A 42 -8.56 -6.01 -10.76
CA ALA A 42 -7.27 -6.68 -10.80
C ALA A 42 -6.39 -6.19 -9.63
N LEU A 43 -5.60 -7.09 -9.06
CA LEU A 43 -4.58 -6.76 -8.07
C LEU A 43 -3.20 -7.07 -8.65
N PRO A 44 -2.17 -6.27 -8.35
CA PRO A 44 -0.81 -6.57 -8.77
C PRO A 44 -0.30 -7.85 -8.09
N ALA A 45 0.93 -8.26 -8.40
CA ALA A 45 1.59 -9.36 -7.68
C ALA A 45 1.67 -9.07 -6.17
N ASP A 46 1.82 -10.12 -5.35
CA ASP A 46 2.01 -9.90 -3.90
C ASP A 46 3.32 -9.11 -3.68
N GLY A 47 3.30 -8.12 -2.79
CA GLY A 47 4.47 -7.31 -2.46
C GLY A 47 4.17 -5.93 -1.88
N VAL A 48 5.25 -5.16 -1.70
CA VAL A 48 5.21 -3.78 -1.20
C VAL A 48 5.47 -2.82 -2.34
N TYR A 49 4.71 -1.74 -2.38
CA TYR A 49 4.66 -0.77 -3.46
C TYR A 49 4.77 0.66 -2.93
N ALA A 50 5.49 1.50 -3.68
CA ALA A 50 5.43 2.94 -3.53
C ALA A 50 4.24 3.47 -4.31
N THR A 51 3.36 4.23 -3.63
CA THR A 51 2.05 4.60 -4.15
C THR A 51 1.68 6.05 -3.85
N TRP A 52 0.72 6.59 -4.59
CA TRP A 52 0.03 7.84 -4.25
C TRP A 52 -1.39 7.52 -3.78
N ALA A 53 -1.73 7.92 -2.56
CA ALA A 53 -3.09 7.87 -2.03
C ALA A 53 -3.81 9.19 -2.30
N TYR A 54 -5.07 9.11 -2.69
CA TYR A 54 -5.91 10.25 -2.97
C TYR A 54 -7.01 10.32 -1.92
N ILE A 55 -7.01 11.40 -1.14
CA ILE A 55 -7.94 11.64 -0.04
C ILE A 55 -8.51 13.04 -0.26
N ASP A 56 -9.83 13.16 -0.42
CA ASP A 56 -10.52 14.44 -0.64
C ASP A 56 -9.88 15.30 -1.76
N GLY A 57 -9.52 14.66 -2.87
CA GLY A 57 -8.89 15.32 -4.02
C GLY A 57 -7.41 15.68 -3.84
N LYS A 58 -6.83 15.45 -2.66
CA LYS A 58 -5.41 15.70 -2.37
C LYS A 58 -4.56 14.44 -2.50
N ALA A 59 -3.32 14.67 -2.93
CA ALA A 59 -2.32 13.64 -3.17
C ALA A 59 -1.42 13.44 -1.94
N PHE A 60 -1.32 12.21 -1.45
CA PHE A 60 -0.42 11.86 -0.36
C PHE A 60 0.48 10.71 -0.77
N LYS A 61 1.76 10.79 -0.42
CA LYS A 61 2.69 9.67 -0.60
C LYS A 61 2.23 8.54 0.31
N SER A 62 2.35 7.31 -0.16
CA SER A 62 1.90 6.16 0.61
C SER A 62 2.73 4.93 0.27
N MET A 63 2.65 3.95 1.15
CA MET A 63 3.18 2.61 0.98
C MET A 63 2.00 1.64 0.94
N THR A 64 1.94 0.80 -0.08
CA THR A 64 0.86 -0.19 -0.21
C THR A 64 1.44 -1.60 -0.15
N ASN A 65 0.95 -2.43 0.77
CA ASN A 65 1.16 -3.86 0.76
C ASN A 65 -0.03 -4.54 0.09
N VAL A 66 0.25 -5.43 -0.87
CA VAL A 66 -0.71 -6.37 -1.42
C VAL A 66 -0.26 -7.75 -1.01
N GLY A 67 -1.07 -8.43 -0.22
CA GLY A 67 -0.68 -9.68 0.41
C GLY A 67 -1.81 -10.65 0.61
N LYS A 68 -1.53 -11.74 1.31
CA LYS A 68 -2.52 -12.77 1.63
C LYS A 68 -2.68 -12.90 3.13
N ARG A 69 -3.92 -12.77 3.62
CA ARG A 69 -4.25 -13.15 4.99
C ARG A 69 -4.68 -14.63 5.00
N PRO A 70 -4.03 -15.49 5.81
CA PRO A 70 -4.54 -16.84 6.03
C PRO A 70 -5.89 -16.73 6.72
N THR A 71 -6.94 -17.26 6.11
CA THR A 71 -8.30 -17.30 6.67
C THR A 71 -8.83 -18.73 6.66
N PHE A 72 -9.74 -19.07 7.57
CA PHE A 72 -10.38 -20.38 7.58
C PHE A 72 -11.24 -20.51 6.31
N GLY A 73 -10.80 -21.36 5.36
CA GLY A 73 -11.47 -21.55 4.06
C GLY A 73 -10.70 -21.04 2.83
N GLY A 74 -9.54 -20.39 3.00
CA GLY A 74 -8.69 -19.97 1.88
C GLY A 74 -7.75 -18.80 2.18
N SER A 75 -7.07 -18.30 1.14
CA SER A 75 -6.28 -17.07 1.21
C SER A 75 -7.02 -15.92 0.52
N GLN A 76 -7.56 -14.99 1.29
CA GLN A 76 -8.07 -13.73 0.73
C GLN A 76 -6.89 -12.77 0.56
N ARG A 77 -6.83 -12.11 -0.61
CA ARG A 77 -5.86 -11.05 -0.82
C ARG A 77 -6.31 -9.79 -0.10
N THR A 78 -5.38 -9.16 0.61
CA THR A 78 -5.60 -7.92 1.37
C THR A 78 -4.77 -6.81 0.76
N VAL A 79 -5.28 -5.58 0.83
CA VAL A 79 -4.56 -4.38 0.43
C VAL A 79 -4.48 -3.47 1.64
N GLU A 80 -3.27 -3.23 2.11
CA GLU A 80 -3.00 -2.35 3.26
C GLU A 80 -2.22 -1.13 2.78
N VAL A 81 -2.68 0.06 3.19
CA VAL A 81 -2.07 1.33 2.79
C VAL A 81 -1.62 2.08 4.03
N TYR A 82 -0.34 2.41 4.08
CA TYR A 82 0.21 3.38 5.02
C TYR A 82 0.37 4.73 4.32
N VAL A 83 -0.46 5.71 4.69
CA VAL A 83 -0.38 7.06 4.14
C VAL A 83 0.67 7.84 4.94
N LEU A 84 1.70 8.30 4.24
CA LEU A 84 2.84 8.96 4.86
C LEU A 84 2.45 10.37 5.32
N ASP A 85 2.89 10.72 6.52
CA ASP A 85 2.69 12.04 7.14
C ASP A 85 1.19 12.43 7.32
N TYR A 86 0.28 11.45 7.24
CA TYR A 86 -1.15 11.64 7.42
C TYR A 86 -1.59 11.16 8.80
N HIS A 87 -2.33 12.01 9.52
CA HIS A 87 -2.62 11.82 10.95
C HIS A 87 -4.12 11.81 11.28
N SER A 88 -4.99 11.90 10.26
CA SER A 88 -6.44 11.88 10.45
C SER A 88 -6.98 10.46 10.28
N ASP A 89 -8.18 10.21 10.82
CA ASP A 89 -8.87 8.95 10.61
C ASP A 89 -9.35 8.85 9.16
N LEU A 90 -9.10 7.69 8.55
CA LEU A 90 -9.51 7.37 7.18
C LEU A 90 -10.70 6.41 7.15
N TYR A 91 -11.20 5.96 8.30
CA TYR A 91 -12.23 4.95 8.37
C TYR A 91 -13.48 5.32 7.58
N GLY A 92 -13.90 4.42 6.69
CA GLY A 92 -15.07 4.62 5.84
C GLY A 92 -14.85 5.52 4.63
N CYS A 93 -13.69 6.16 4.48
CA CYS A 93 -13.34 6.96 3.30
C CYS A 93 -13.08 6.07 2.08
N GLU A 94 -13.45 6.57 0.90
CA GLU A 94 -13.06 5.98 -0.38
C GLU A 94 -11.66 6.48 -0.76
N LEU A 95 -10.73 5.56 -0.97
CA LEU A 95 -9.37 5.89 -1.41
C LEU A 95 -9.14 5.40 -2.82
N ARG A 96 -8.54 6.28 -3.64
CA ARG A 96 -7.85 5.88 -4.86
C ARG A 96 -6.36 5.77 -4.58
N ILE A 97 -5.74 4.67 -5.01
CA ILE A 97 -4.32 4.40 -4.84
C ILE A 97 -3.67 4.21 -6.21
N ASP A 98 -2.78 5.10 -6.61
CA ASP A 98 -1.99 4.93 -7.82
C ASP A 98 -0.68 4.21 -7.51
N ILE A 99 -0.42 3.10 -8.21
CA ILE A 99 0.77 2.29 -8.05
C ILE A 99 1.90 2.81 -8.95
N MET A 100 3.01 3.23 -8.32
CA MET A 100 4.12 3.87 -9.02
C MET A 100 5.31 2.93 -9.24
N ALA A 101 5.63 2.13 -8.22
CA ALA A 101 6.73 1.17 -8.29
C ALA A 101 6.54 0.03 -7.28
N ARG A 102 6.94 -1.18 -7.68
CA ARG A 102 7.10 -2.31 -6.76
C ARG A 102 8.48 -2.21 -6.12
N LEU A 103 8.53 -2.27 -4.79
CA LEU A 103 9.77 -2.22 -4.02
C LEU A 103 10.33 -3.64 -3.80
N ARG A 104 9.47 -4.55 -3.33
CA ARG A 104 9.86 -5.93 -3.04
C ARG A 104 8.66 -6.88 -3.03
N SER A 105 8.95 -8.18 -3.02
CA SER A 105 7.97 -9.22 -2.69
C SER A 105 7.66 -9.21 -1.19
N GLU A 106 6.55 -9.87 -0.82
CA GLU A 106 6.29 -10.17 0.59
C GLU A 106 7.36 -11.11 1.16
N GLY A 107 7.62 -10.98 2.45
CA GLY A 107 8.61 -11.77 3.17
C GLY A 107 8.15 -11.99 4.60
N ARG A 108 8.57 -13.12 5.18
CA ARG A 108 8.40 -13.40 6.61
C ARG A 108 9.61 -12.85 7.34
N PHE A 109 9.39 -12.32 8.55
CA PHE A 109 10.45 -11.82 9.42
C PHE A 109 10.43 -12.59 10.73
N ASP A 110 11.61 -13.02 11.18
CA ASP A 110 11.73 -13.82 12.39
C ASP A 110 11.52 -12.99 13.67
N THR A 111 11.67 -11.66 13.57
CA THR A 111 11.54 -10.74 14.72
C THR A 111 10.83 -9.45 14.31
N VAL A 112 10.18 -8.82 15.30
CA VAL A 112 9.53 -7.52 15.14
C VAL A 112 10.52 -6.43 14.73
N ASP A 113 11.75 -6.45 15.27
CA ASP A 113 12.77 -5.45 14.93
C ASP A 113 13.23 -5.56 13.48
N LYS A 114 13.41 -6.78 12.96
CA LYS A 114 13.72 -7.01 11.54
C LYS A 114 12.58 -6.49 10.65
N LEU A 115 11.33 -6.72 11.04
CA LEU A 115 10.15 -6.21 10.32
C LEU A 115 10.13 -4.68 10.32
N LYS A 116 10.30 -4.04 11.48
CA LYS A 116 10.32 -2.56 11.60
C LYS A 116 11.43 -1.95 10.76
N LYS A 117 12.64 -2.52 10.82
CA LYS A 117 13.77 -2.07 10.01
C LYS A 117 13.44 -2.15 8.51
N GLN A 118 12.87 -3.26 8.05
CA GLN A 118 12.49 -3.40 6.65
C GLN A 118 11.42 -2.38 6.25
N ILE A 119 10.40 -2.14 7.08
CA ILE A 119 9.35 -1.16 6.79
C ILE A 119 9.97 0.25 6.65
N THR A 120 10.90 0.61 7.52
CA THR A 120 11.61 1.90 7.43
C THR A 120 12.39 2.01 6.12
N GLU A 121 13.16 0.98 5.75
CA GLU A 121 13.90 0.94 4.48
C GLU A 121 12.95 1.06 3.26
N ASP A 122 11.81 0.37 3.31
CA ASP A 122 10.78 0.43 2.27
C ASP A 122 10.23 1.87 2.15
N ILE A 123 9.93 2.54 3.27
CA ILE A 123 9.44 3.93 3.29
C ILE A 123 10.47 4.89 2.71
N GLU A 124 11.74 4.77 3.09
CA GLU A 124 12.82 5.63 2.59
C GLU A 124 12.97 5.47 1.07
N GLN A 125 13.03 4.23 0.59
CA GLN A 125 13.10 3.93 -0.83
C GLN A 125 11.86 4.43 -1.58
N GLY A 126 10.68 4.21 -1.02
CA GLY A 126 9.41 4.65 -1.57
C GLY A 126 9.33 6.17 -1.70
N ARG A 127 9.73 6.91 -0.66
CA ARG A 127 9.81 8.38 -0.69
C ARG A 127 10.77 8.86 -1.77
N ALA A 128 11.96 8.27 -1.89
CA ALA A 128 12.93 8.64 -2.92
C ALA A 128 12.35 8.45 -4.34
N ILE A 129 11.67 7.34 -4.59
CA ILE A 129 11.00 7.07 -5.87
C ILE A 129 9.88 8.07 -6.14
N LEU A 130 9.02 8.34 -5.16
CA LEU A 130 7.88 9.26 -5.31
C LEU A 130 8.33 10.72 -5.47
N ASN A 131 9.46 11.12 -4.89
CA ASN A 131 10.07 12.43 -5.08
C ASN A 131 10.63 12.61 -6.51
N SER A 132 11.34 11.60 -7.02
CA SER A 132 11.93 11.66 -8.37
C SER A 132 10.90 11.57 -9.49
N ARG A 133 9.75 10.93 -9.23
CA ARG A 133 8.63 10.80 -10.16
C ARG A 133 7.53 11.80 -9.86
N GLY A 134 7.91 13.07 -9.66
CA GLY A 134 6.99 14.18 -9.40
C GLY A 134 5.69 14.02 -10.19
N ARG A 135 4.55 14.26 -9.52
CA ARG A 135 3.22 14.03 -10.06
C ARG A 135 2.95 15.08 -11.15
N ASN A 136 3.48 14.82 -12.34
CA ASN A 136 3.19 15.56 -13.57
C ASN A 136 1.69 15.52 -13.86
#